data_AF-A0A804JT31-F1
#
_entry.id   AF-A0A804JT31-F1
#
_cell.length_a   1.000
_cell.length_b   1.000
_cell.length_c   1.000
_cell.angle_alpha   90.00
_cell.angle_beta   90.00
_cell.angle_gamma   90.00
#
_symmetry.space_group_name_H-M   'P 1'
#
loop_
_entity.id
_entity.type
_entity.pdbx_description
1 polymer ?
#
loop_
_entity_poly.entity_id
_entity_poly.type
_entity_poly.pdbx_seq_one_letter_code
_entity_poly.pdbx_strand_id
1 'polypeptide(L)'
;MMSDVTVPSRYVKLTKDQDVPLEEIRPGELNQPVRVPQLGVHRCAECGQPLPESYEPPADEAWTTGICGCAEDPESCRTGLFCPCVLFGRNVERLRDDTPWTTPCMCHALCVEGGIALAVATAVFHGIDPETSVLIGEGLVFTWWMCGIYTGIFRQSLQKKYHLKNSPCDPCMVHCCMHWCAICQEHREMKGRLSDNHLMPVTVVNAPPVQEMSSHNSADSEAGPQQSQLAELKTQAL
;
A
#
# COMPACT_ATOMS: atom_id res chain seq x y z
N MET A 1 19.61 5.22 -23.67
CA MET A 1 20.04 3.83 -23.87
C MET A 1 21.01 3.50 -22.76
N MET A 2 20.51 2.92 -21.66
CA MET A 2 21.35 2.42 -20.57
C MET A 2 21.67 0.97 -20.92
N SER A 3 22.94 0.65 -21.13
CA SER A 3 23.39 -0.70 -21.44
C SER A 3 23.43 -1.53 -20.16
N ASP A 4 22.55 -2.53 -20.05
CA ASP A 4 22.67 -3.63 -19.09
C ASP A 4 24.01 -4.34 -19.29
N VAL A 5 24.92 -4.20 -18.33
CA VAL A 5 26.14 -5.01 -18.27
C VAL A 5 25.92 -6.08 -17.21
N THR A 6 25.30 -7.18 -17.60
CA THR A 6 25.30 -8.41 -16.82
C THR A 6 26.74 -8.95 -16.83
N VAL A 7 27.45 -8.87 -15.71
CA VAL A 7 28.79 -9.49 -15.58
C VAL A 7 28.57 -10.94 -15.14
N PRO A 8 28.78 -11.96 -16.00
CA PRO A 8 28.67 -13.33 -15.57
C PRO A 8 29.85 -13.67 -14.64
N SER A 9 29.56 -14.23 -13.47
CA SER A 9 30.60 -14.77 -12.58
C SER A 9 31.26 -15.96 -13.27
N ARG A 10 32.43 -15.72 -13.86
CA ARG A 10 33.23 -16.77 -14.50
C ARG A 10 34.11 -17.44 -13.46
N TYR A 11 33.73 -18.64 -13.02
CA TYR A 11 34.61 -19.48 -12.22
C TYR A 11 35.80 -19.93 -13.08
N VAL A 12 36.99 -19.49 -12.71
CA VAL A 12 38.25 -19.92 -13.34
C VAL A 12 38.71 -21.19 -12.64
N LYS A 13 38.72 -22.31 -13.38
CA LYS A 13 39.26 -23.59 -12.91
C LYS A 13 40.78 -23.52 -13.00
N LEU A 14 41.46 -23.47 -11.84
CA LEU A 14 42.93 -23.44 -11.78
C LEU A 14 43.47 -24.84 -12.13
N THR A 15 44.14 -24.95 -13.27
CA THR A 15 44.92 -26.13 -13.66
C THR A 15 46.36 -25.98 -13.15
N LYS A 16 46.93 -27.09 -12.66
CA LYS A 16 48.21 -27.15 -11.94
C LYS A 16 49.45 -26.74 -12.78
N ASP A 17 49.30 -26.62 -14.09
CA ASP A 17 50.41 -26.42 -15.04
C ASP A 17 50.49 -24.99 -15.63
N GLN A 18 49.95 -23.98 -14.95
CA GLN A 18 50.29 -22.60 -15.28
C GLN A 18 51.51 -22.18 -14.45
N ASP A 19 52.68 -22.15 -15.10
CA ASP A 19 53.86 -21.44 -14.63
C ASP A 19 53.57 -19.92 -14.65
N VAL A 20 52.75 -19.48 -13.69
CA VAL A 20 52.63 -18.08 -13.31
C VAL A 20 53.94 -17.74 -12.58
N PRO A 21 54.63 -16.64 -12.90
CA PRO A 21 55.73 -16.18 -12.07
C PRO A 21 55.24 -16.13 -10.63
N LEU A 22 55.89 -16.88 -9.73
CA LEU A 22 55.60 -16.81 -8.30
C LEU A 22 55.97 -15.40 -7.83
N GLU A 23 55.03 -14.48 -7.96
CA GLU A 23 55.15 -13.14 -7.42
C GLU A 23 55.13 -13.29 -5.89
N GLU A 24 56.27 -13.03 -5.26
CA GLU A 24 56.48 -13.20 -3.84
C GLU A 24 55.59 -12.21 -3.07
N ILE A 25 54.47 -12.71 -2.53
CA ILE A 25 53.52 -11.90 -1.75
C ILE A 25 54.26 -11.36 -0.52
N ARG A 26 54.47 -10.04 -0.46
CA ARG A 26 55.17 -9.44 0.69
C ARG A 26 54.27 -9.46 1.93
N PRO A 27 54.78 -9.85 3.11
CA PRO A 27 53.98 -9.86 4.34
C PRO A 27 53.40 -8.46 4.62
N GLY A 28 52.07 -8.33 4.52
CA GLY A 28 51.36 -7.06 4.76
C GLY A 28 50.44 -6.62 3.60
N GLU A 29 50.67 -7.08 2.37
CA GLU A 29 49.82 -6.70 1.22
C GLU A 29 48.42 -7.30 1.30
N LEU A 30 48.28 -8.51 1.89
CA LEU A 30 46.99 -9.18 2.06
C LEU A 30 46.11 -8.54 3.16
N ASN A 31 46.70 -7.77 4.07
CA ASN A 31 45.98 -7.06 5.13
C ASN A 31 45.58 -5.63 4.70
N GLN A 32 45.67 -5.29 3.42
CA GLN A 32 45.15 -4.02 2.94
C GLN A 32 43.61 -4.04 2.98
N PRO A 33 42.96 -2.99 3.52
CA PRO A 33 41.51 -2.91 3.54
C PRO A 33 41.00 -2.88 2.10
N VAL A 34 40.21 -3.89 1.74
CA VAL A 34 39.53 -3.95 0.45
C VAL A 34 38.59 -2.75 0.34
N ARG A 35 38.84 -1.85 -0.64
CA ARG A 35 37.90 -0.78 -0.97
C ARG A 35 36.70 -1.39 -1.69
N VAL A 36 35.70 -1.77 -0.92
CA VAL A 36 34.38 -2.12 -1.45
C VAL A 36 33.73 -0.82 -1.94
N PRO A 37 33.37 -0.69 -3.23
CA PRO A 37 32.54 0.41 -3.69
C PRO A 37 31.27 0.42 -2.83
N GLN A 38 30.99 1.54 -2.17
CA GLN A 38 29.76 1.73 -1.42
C GLN A 38 28.63 1.78 -2.46
N LEU A 39 28.04 0.61 -2.77
CA LEU A 39 26.83 0.54 -3.56
C LEU A 39 25.74 1.23 -2.72
N GLY A 40 25.07 2.24 -3.28
CA GLY A 40 23.96 2.92 -2.63
C GLY A 40 22.77 1.96 -2.50
N VAL A 41 22.83 1.04 -1.54
CA VAL A 41 21.75 0.08 -1.31
C VAL A 41 20.60 0.81 -0.64
N HIS A 42 19.47 0.91 -1.33
CA HIS A 42 18.23 1.41 -0.74
C HIS A 42 17.85 0.53 0.46
N ARG A 43 17.46 1.17 1.57
CA ARG A 43 17.12 0.48 2.81
C ARG A 43 15.69 0.79 3.21
N CYS A 44 15.01 -0.19 3.80
CA CYS A 44 13.70 0.02 4.39
C CYS A 44 13.77 1.07 5.51
N ALA A 45 12.83 2.01 5.53
CA ALA A 45 12.79 3.09 6.53
C ALA A 45 12.40 2.60 7.94
N GLU A 46 11.69 1.47 8.04
CA GLU A 46 11.24 0.92 9.33
C GLU A 46 12.25 -0.07 9.92
N CYS A 47 12.74 -1.02 9.12
CA CYS A 47 13.60 -2.11 9.60
C CYS A 47 15.08 -2.00 9.17
N GLY A 48 15.44 -1.04 8.30
CA GLY A 48 16.82 -0.80 7.86
C GLY A 48 17.41 -1.88 6.94
N GLN A 49 16.63 -2.89 6.57
CA GLN A 49 17.06 -3.98 5.70
C GLN A 49 17.33 -3.48 4.27
N PRO A 50 18.35 -4.01 3.59
CA PRO A 50 18.60 -3.72 2.18
C PRO A 50 17.41 -4.19 1.35
N LEU A 51 16.88 -3.28 0.52
CA LEU A 51 15.79 -3.57 -0.38
C LEU A 51 16.33 -4.28 -1.63
N PRO A 52 15.58 -5.24 -2.21
CA PRO A 52 15.92 -5.85 -3.49
C PRO A 52 16.16 -4.81 -4.59
N GLU A 53 17.00 -5.11 -5.57
CA GLU A 53 17.22 -4.22 -6.74
C GLU A 53 15.93 -4.04 -7.58
N SER A 54 15.02 -5.03 -7.50
CA SER A 54 13.67 -4.97 -8.08
C SER A 54 12.65 -4.23 -7.21
N TYR A 55 13.05 -3.68 -6.06
CA TYR A 55 12.14 -2.90 -5.23
C TYR A 55 11.89 -1.56 -5.91
N GLU A 56 10.71 -1.41 -6.47
CA GLU A 56 10.15 -0.10 -6.74
C GLU A 56 9.41 0.35 -5.48
N PRO A 57 9.66 1.58 -4.98
CA PRO A 57 8.76 2.15 -3.98
C PRO A 57 7.34 2.08 -4.54
N PRO A 58 6.33 1.74 -3.73
CA PRO A 58 4.95 1.69 -4.20
C PRO A 58 4.65 2.95 -5.02
N ALA A 59 4.41 2.76 -6.32
CA ALA A 59 4.28 3.87 -7.24
C ALA A 59 3.14 4.77 -6.77
N ASP A 60 3.29 6.10 -6.92
CA ASP A 60 2.20 7.06 -6.69
C ASP A 60 1.07 6.77 -7.69
N GLU A 61 0.21 5.81 -7.36
CA GLU A 61 -0.89 5.39 -8.20
C GLU A 61 -1.82 6.58 -8.43
N ALA A 62 -2.20 6.80 -9.69
CA ALA A 62 -3.15 7.84 -10.00
C ALA A 62 -4.51 7.49 -9.39
N TRP A 63 -5.25 8.51 -8.96
CA TRP A 63 -6.68 8.36 -8.67
C TRP A 63 -7.38 7.80 -9.89
N THR A 64 -8.24 6.79 -9.70
CA THR A 64 -8.98 6.16 -10.80
C THR A 64 -9.97 7.12 -11.45
N THR A 65 -10.48 8.09 -10.68
CA THR A 65 -11.45 9.09 -11.12
C THR A 65 -11.04 10.49 -10.70
N GLY A 66 -11.48 11.50 -11.46
CA GLY A 66 -11.27 12.90 -11.11
C GLY A 66 -12.10 13.34 -9.91
N ILE A 67 -11.69 14.43 -9.24
CA ILE A 67 -12.40 14.95 -8.07
C ILE A 67 -13.85 15.34 -8.40
N CYS A 68 -14.09 15.96 -9.56
CA CYS A 68 -15.43 16.34 -10.04
C CYS A 68 -16.18 15.20 -10.75
N GLY A 69 -15.68 13.96 -10.72
CA GLY A 69 -16.32 12.79 -11.35
C GLY A 69 -17.56 12.27 -10.61
N CYS A 70 -18.28 13.10 -9.85
CA CYS A 70 -19.41 12.66 -9.02
C CYS A 70 -20.50 11.95 -9.83
N ALA A 71 -20.72 12.34 -11.09
CA ALA A 71 -21.74 11.73 -11.95
C ALA A 71 -21.40 10.30 -12.43
N GLU A 72 -20.16 9.84 -12.25
CA GLU A 72 -19.72 8.48 -12.66
C GLU A 72 -20.29 7.39 -11.74
N ASP A 73 -20.69 7.73 -10.50
CA ASP A 73 -21.44 6.84 -9.59
C ASP A 73 -22.68 7.58 -9.05
N PRO A 74 -23.83 7.48 -9.74
CA PRO A 74 -25.05 8.20 -9.38
C PRO A 74 -25.59 7.87 -7.99
N GLU A 75 -25.37 6.64 -7.50
CA GLU A 75 -25.84 6.22 -6.17
C GLU A 75 -24.99 6.86 -5.07
N SER A 76 -23.66 6.83 -5.21
CA SER A 76 -22.76 7.52 -4.28
C SER A 76 -22.96 9.03 -4.34
N CYS A 77 -23.18 9.59 -5.53
CA CYS A 77 -23.49 11.00 -5.74
C CYS A 77 -24.79 11.41 -5.03
N ARG A 78 -25.87 10.64 -5.21
CA ARG A 78 -27.12 10.92 -4.49
C ARG A 78 -26.94 10.77 -2.99
N THR A 79 -26.28 9.70 -2.56
CA THR A 79 -26.15 9.37 -1.14
C THR A 79 -25.53 10.52 -0.39
N GLY A 80 -24.40 11.05 -0.83
CA GLY A 80 -23.85 12.11 -0.02
C GLY A 80 -24.38 13.53 -0.37
N LEU A 81 -25.06 13.75 -1.51
CA LEU A 81 -25.71 15.04 -1.73
C LEU A 81 -26.77 15.28 -0.65
N PHE A 82 -27.48 14.22 -0.28
CA PHE A 82 -28.54 14.26 0.73
C PHE A 82 -28.10 13.77 2.12
N CYS A 83 -27.05 12.94 2.19
CA CYS A 83 -26.55 12.33 3.43
C CYS A 83 -25.01 12.21 3.40
N PRO A 84 -24.26 13.33 3.37
CA PRO A 84 -22.80 13.32 3.25
C PRO A 84 -22.14 12.63 4.45
N CYS A 85 -22.73 12.76 5.65
CA CYS A 85 -22.28 12.11 6.87
C CYS A 85 -22.30 10.57 6.78
N VAL A 86 -23.30 9.99 6.12
CA VAL A 86 -23.42 8.54 5.90
C VAL A 86 -22.34 8.07 4.94
N LEU A 87 -22.13 8.82 3.84
CA LEU A 87 -21.12 8.49 2.86
C LEU A 87 -19.72 8.55 3.47
N PHE A 88 -19.43 9.60 4.24
CA PHE A 88 -18.19 9.72 5.01
C PHE A 88 -18.04 8.60 6.05
N GLY A 89 -19.08 8.27 6.82
CA GLY A 89 -19.01 7.19 7.80
C GLY A 89 -18.67 5.84 7.17
N ARG A 90 -19.30 5.51 6.03
CA ARG A 90 -19.00 4.31 5.25
C ARG A 90 -17.57 4.32 4.69
N ASN A 91 -17.06 5.48 4.30
CA ASN A 91 -15.67 5.63 3.86
C ASN A 91 -14.69 5.30 5.00
N VAL A 92 -14.94 5.82 6.21
CA VAL A 92 -14.12 5.54 7.39
C VAL A 92 -14.15 4.06 7.76
N GLU A 93 -15.33 3.43 7.78
CA GLU A 93 -15.47 2.00 8.10
C GLU A 93 -14.70 1.12 7.12
N ARG A 94 -14.71 1.43 5.82
CA ARG A 94 -13.91 0.69 4.82
C ARG A 94 -12.41 0.93 4.94
N LEU A 95 -12.03 2.09 5.45
CA LEU A 95 -10.64 2.43 5.67
C LEU A 95 -10.10 1.79 6.94
N ARG A 96 -10.94 1.70 7.99
CA ARG A 96 -10.64 1.24 9.34
C ARG A 96 -11.66 0.20 9.81
N ASP A 97 -11.26 -1.08 9.77
CA ASP A 97 -12.14 -2.21 10.07
C ASP A 97 -12.60 -2.27 11.56
N ASP A 98 -11.89 -1.55 12.45
CA ASP A 98 -12.19 -1.48 13.89
C ASP A 98 -13.21 -0.37 14.25
N THR A 99 -13.58 0.47 13.29
CA THR A 99 -14.41 1.65 13.53
C THR A 99 -15.76 1.50 12.79
N PRO A 100 -16.88 1.26 13.49
CA PRO A 100 -18.19 1.16 12.84
C PRO A 100 -18.58 2.49 12.21
N TRP A 101 -19.25 2.47 11.05
CA TRP A 101 -19.57 3.69 10.27
C TRP A 101 -20.43 4.72 11.02
N THR A 102 -21.21 4.29 12.01
CA THR A 102 -22.13 5.14 12.77
C THR A 102 -21.40 6.18 13.60
N THR A 103 -20.26 5.85 14.18
CA THR A 103 -19.46 6.77 15.01
C THR A 103 -18.96 8.00 14.23
N PRO A 104 -18.20 7.86 13.13
CA PRO A 104 -17.78 8.99 12.30
C PRO A 104 -18.97 9.70 11.62
N CYS A 105 -20.03 8.96 11.26
CA CYS A 105 -21.26 9.55 10.71
C CYS A 105 -21.93 10.49 11.72
N MET A 106 -22.13 10.06 12.96
CA MET A 106 -22.77 10.86 14.01
C MET A 106 -21.92 12.09 14.36
N CYS A 107 -20.59 11.94 14.44
CA CYS A 107 -19.69 13.06 14.65
C CYS A 107 -19.82 14.11 13.53
N HIS A 108 -19.77 13.67 12.26
CA HIS A 108 -19.93 14.56 11.11
C HIS A 108 -21.31 15.23 11.08
N ALA A 109 -22.37 14.45 11.30
CA ALA A 109 -23.75 14.94 11.33
C ALA A 109 -23.99 15.97 12.44
N LEU A 110 -23.48 15.74 13.65
CA LEU A 110 -23.66 16.67 14.76
C LEU A 110 -22.84 17.95 14.58
N CYS A 111 -21.56 17.83 14.21
CA CYS A 111 -20.66 18.97 14.11
C CYS A 111 -20.95 19.85 12.89
N VAL A 112 -21.22 19.25 11.73
CA VAL A 112 -21.39 20.01 10.47
C VAL A 112 -22.86 20.30 10.23
N GLU A 113 -23.68 19.26 10.04
CA GLU A 113 -25.10 19.43 9.68
C GLU A 113 -25.90 20.02 10.83
N GLY A 114 -25.66 19.57 12.07
CA GLY A 114 -26.31 20.06 13.28
C GLY A 114 -25.99 21.52 13.56
N GLY A 115 -24.73 21.94 13.37
CA GLY A 115 -24.32 23.34 13.52
C GLY A 115 -25.02 24.26 12.52
N ILE A 116 -25.09 23.87 11.25
CA ILE A 116 -25.79 24.63 10.20
C ILE A 116 -27.30 24.68 10.49
N ALA A 117 -27.92 23.54 10.83
CA ALA A 117 -29.34 23.47 11.15
C ALA A 117 -29.70 24.37 12.34
N LEU A 118 -28.87 24.38 13.39
CA LEU A 118 -29.06 25.26 14.54
C LEU A 118 -28.93 26.74 14.16
N ALA A 119 -27.94 27.09 13.34
CA ALA A 119 -27.75 28.45 12.84
C ALA A 119 -28.96 28.94 12.02
N VAL A 120 -29.47 28.09 11.12
CA VAL A 120 -30.67 28.39 10.31
C VAL A 120 -31.92 28.51 11.19
N ALA A 121 -32.11 27.61 12.16
CA ALA A 121 -33.23 27.69 13.09
C ALA A 121 -33.19 28.99 13.90
N THR A 122 -32.00 29.37 14.39
CA THR A 122 -31.81 30.64 15.12
C THR A 122 -32.18 31.83 14.25
N ALA A 123 -31.71 31.84 12.99
CA ALA A 123 -32.03 32.88 12.02
C ALA A 123 -33.54 33.04 11.75
N VAL A 124 -34.26 31.93 11.63
CA VAL A 124 -35.69 31.91 11.30
C VAL A 124 -36.56 32.28 12.50
N PHE A 125 -36.27 31.74 13.68
CA PHE A 125 -37.18 31.84 14.83
C PHE A 125 -36.87 33.00 15.78
N HIS A 126 -35.61 33.43 15.86
CA HIS A 126 -35.18 34.43 16.84
C HIS A 126 -34.66 35.73 16.21
N GLY A 127 -34.48 35.76 14.88
CA GLY A 127 -33.74 36.81 14.22
C GLY A 127 -32.25 36.72 14.51
N ILE A 128 -31.43 37.48 13.78
CA ILE A 128 -29.98 37.49 13.98
C ILE A 128 -29.53 38.91 14.33
N ASP A 129 -29.15 39.12 15.59
CA ASP A 129 -28.44 40.32 16.00
C ASP A 129 -27.02 40.32 15.42
N PRO A 130 -26.41 41.48 15.11
CA PRO A 130 -25.10 41.54 14.47
C PRO A 130 -24.00 40.82 15.28
N GLU A 131 -24.01 40.91 16.62
CA GLU A 131 -23.05 40.19 17.47
C GLU A 131 -23.25 38.67 17.43
N THR A 132 -24.50 38.22 17.45
CA THR A 132 -24.85 36.80 17.32
C THR A 132 -24.50 36.26 15.94
N SER A 133 -24.65 37.07 14.88
CA SER A 133 -24.27 36.69 13.51
C SER A 133 -22.76 36.46 13.37
N VAL A 134 -21.95 37.32 13.99
CA VAL A 134 -20.49 37.19 14.01
C VAL A 134 -20.09 35.94 14.76
N LEU A 135 -20.64 35.70 15.96
CA LEU A 135 -20.33 34.52 16.77
C LEU A 135 -20.71 33.21 16.07
N ILE A 136 -21.90 33.15 15.46
CA ILE A 136 -22.33 31.99 14.66
C ILE A 136 -21.41 31.80 13.46
N GLY A 137 -21.04 32.87 12.76
CA GLY A 137 -20.13 32.84 11.63
C GLY A 137 -18.74 32.28 12.01
N GLU A 138 -18.15 32.79 13.08
CA GLU A 138 -16.87 32.30 13.60
C GLU A 138 -16.94 30.81 14.00
N GLY A 139 -18.02 30.41 14.67
CA GLY A 139 -18.25 29.02 15.06
C GLY A 139 -18.41 28.07 13.86
N LEU A 140 -19.15 28.49 12.83
CA LEU A 140 -19.32 27.71 11.59
C LEU A 140 -18.01 27.60 10.82
N VAL A 141 -17.24 28.68 10.69
CA VAL A 141 -15.93 28.66 10.02
C VAL A 141 -14.95 27.75 10.75
N PHE A 142 -14.87 27.86 12.08
CA PHE A 142 -13.99 27.01 12.89
C PHE A 142 -14.39 25.53 12.77
N THR A 143 -15.68 25.24 12.87
CA THR A 143 -16.18 23.86 12.78
C THR A 143 -16.00 23.27 11.38
N TRP A 144 -16.23 24.06 10.33
CA TRP A 144 -15.95 23.67 8.95
C TRP A 144 -14.46 23.36 8.73
N TRP A 145 -13.58 24.22 9.23
CA TRP A 145 -12.13 24.02 9.13
C TRP A 145 -11.67 22.76 9.86
N MET A 146 -12.15 22.52 11.08
CA MET A 146 -11.86 21.30 11.84
C MET A 146 -12.39 20.05 11.14
N CYS A 147 -13.57 20.13 10.51
CA CYS A 147 -14.09 19.04 9.69
C CYS A 147 -13.18 18.77 8.47
N GLY A 148 -12.70 19.82 7.80
CA GLY A 148 -11.78 19.70 6.67
C GLY A 148 -10.45 19.03 7.05
N ILE A 149 -9.89 19.37 8.22
CA ILE A 149 -8.68 18.70 8.74
C ILE A 149 -8.99 17.22 9.05
N TYR A 150 -10.07 16.96 9.79
CA TYR A 150 -10.43 15.60 10.20
C TYR A 150 -10.64 14.68 8.99
N THR A 151 -11.40 15.13 7.99
CA THR A 151 -11.63 14.39 6.75
C THR A 151 -10.37 14.29 5.90
N GLY A 152 -9.55 15.34 5.83
CA GLY A 152 -8.24 15.34 5.19
C GLY A 152 -7.27 14.30 5.76
N ILE A 153 -7.31 14.02 7.06
CA ILE A 153 -6.52 12.94 7.69
C ILE A 153 -6.95 11.57 7.13
N PHE A 154 -8.26 11.32 6.98
CA PHE A 154 -8.72 10.06 6.37
C PHE A 154 -8.34 9.96 4.90
N ARG A 155 -8.39 11.07 4.15
CA ARG A 155 -7.90 11.12 2.78
C ARG A 155 -6.41 10.75 2.70
N GLN A 156 -5.58 11.28 3.60
CA GLN A 156 -4.17 10.89 3.68
C GLN A 156 -3.99 9.42 4.07
N SER A 157 -4.77 8.90 5.01
CA SER A 157 -4.77 7.48 5.35
C SER A 157 -5.15 6.61 4.16
N LEU A 158 -6.14 7.02 3.35
CA LEU A 158 -6.54 6.36 2.12
C LEU A 158 -5.41 6.37 1.09
N GLN A 159 -4.81 7.53 0.86
CA GLN A 159 -3.67 7.69 -0.05
C GLN A 159 -2.49 6.83 0.37
N LYS A 160 -2.20 6.74 1.67
CA LYS A 160 -1.16 5.83 2.19
C LYS A 160 -1.54 4.36 1.99
N LYS A 161 -2.79 3.97 2.26
CA LYS A 161 -3.27 2.58 2.15
C LYS A 161 -3.21 2.05 0.71
N TYR A 162 -3.50 2.91 -0.26
CA TYR A 162 -3.54 2.53 -1.68
C TYR A 162 -2.41 3.15 -2.51
N HIS A 163 -1.38 3.69 -1.85
CA HIS A 163 -0.23 4.35 -2.49
C HIS A 163 -0.63 5.39 -3.55
N LEU A 164 -1.70 6.14 -3.29
CA LEU A 164 -2.24 7.11 -4.24
C LEU A 164 -1.42 8.40 -4.23
N LYS A 165 -1.29 9.00 -5.41
CA LYS A 165 -0.68 10.31 -5.58
C LYS A 165 -1.36 11.37 -4.70
N ASN A 166 -0.53 12.21 -4.09
CA ASN A 166 -1.00 13.40 -3.38
C ASN A 166 -1.82 14.31 -4.31
N SER A 167 -2.91 14.86 -3.79
CA SER A 167 -3.70 15.85 -4.52
C SER A 167 -2.85 17.12 -4.73
N PRO A 168 -3.07 17.90 -5.79
CA PRO A 168 -2.29 19.12 -6.06
C PRO A 168 -2.43 20.21 -4.98
N CYS A 169 -3.46 20.10 -4.14
CA CYS A 169 -3.67 20.94 -2.97
C CYS A 169 -3.49 20.11 -1.69
N ASP A 170 -3.13 20.78 -0.58
CA ASP A 170 -3.10 20.15 0.74
C ASP A 170 -4.43 19.41 1.01
N PRO A 171 -4.41 18.17 1.54
CA PRO A 171 -5.61 17.38 1.77
C PRO A 171 -6.71 18.11 2.54
N CYS A 172 -6.37 19.00 3.48
CA CYS A 172 -7.35 19.79 4.21
C CYS A 172 -8.04 20.82 3.30
N MET A 173 -7.30 21.43 2.36
CA MET A 173 -7.83 22.42 1.43
C MET A 173 -8.84 21.81 0.44
N VAL A 174 -8.61 20.55 0.05
CA VAL A 174 -9.53 19.81 -0.82
C VAL A 174 -10.89 19.64 -0.16
N HIS A 175 -10.93 19.25 1.13
CA HIS A 175 -12.19 19.14 1.87
C HIS A 175 -12.78 20.52 2.21
N CYS A 176 -11.97 21.55 2.45
CA CYS A 176 -12.50 22.90 2.69
C CYS A 176 -13.27 23.47 1.48
N CYS A 177 -12.81 23.22 0.25
CA CYS A 177 -13.40 23.84 -0.96
C CYS A 177 -14.29 22.89 -1.77
N MET A 178 -14.02 21.58 -1.70
CA MET A 178 -14.70 20.55 -2.50
C MET A 178 -15.07 19.33 -1.65
N HIS A 179 -15.51 19.57 -0.40
CA HIS A 179 -15.86 18.52 0.59
C HIS A 179 -16.66 17.37 -0.02
N TRP A 180 -17.73 17.74 -0.71
CA TRP A 180 -18.68 16.84 -1.34
C TRP A 180 -18.03 15.91 -2.38
N CYS A 181 -17.29 16.53 -3.30
CA CYS A 181 -16.62 15.86 -4.39
C CYS A 181 -15.48 14.95 -3.88
N ALA A 182 -14.75 15.40 -2.87
CA ALA A 182 -13.66 14.65 -2.24
C ALA A 182 -14.18 13.34 -1.62
N ILE A 183 -15.25 13.41 -0.82
CA ILE A 183 -15.87 12.22 -0.21
C ILE A 183 -16.36 11.23 -1.28
N CYS A 184 -16.97 11.73 -2.35
CA CYS A 184 -17.41 10.89 -3.46
C CYS A 184 -16.24 10.20 -4.17
N GLN A 185 -15.17 10.94 -4.45
CA GLN A 185 -13.97 10.39 -5.09
C GLN A 185 -13.36 9.27 -4.23
N GLU A 186 -13.22 9.49 -2.93
CA GLU A 186 -12.70 8.50 -1.98
C GLU A 186 -13.57 7.25 -1.93
N HIS A 187 -14.89 7.43 -1.95
CA HIS A 187 -15.83 6.32 -1.95
C HIS A 187 -15.69 5.45 -3.20
N ARG A 188 -15.61 6.09 -4.38
CA ARG A 188 -15.43 5.39 -5.66
C ARG A 188 -14.11 4.65 -5.71
N GLU A 189 -13.04 5.29 -5.25
CA GLU A 189 -11.69 4.70 -5.21
C GLU A 189 -11.68 3.41 -4.37
N MET A 190 -12.24 3.45 -3.15
CA MET A 190 -12.37 2.26 -2.31
C MET A 190 -13.24 1.19 -2.94
N LYS A 191 -14.38 1.57 -3.53
CA LYS A 191 -15.31 0.64 -4.18
C LYS A 191 -14.66 -0.08 -5.35
N GLY A 192 -13.94 0.63 -6.21
CA GLY A 192 -13.22 0.07 -7.37
C GLY A 192 -12.13 -0.93 -6.97
N ARG A 193 -11.32 -0.57 -5.96
CA ARG A 193 -10.25 -1.46 -5.49
C ARG A 193 -10.74 -2.70 -4.75
N LEU A 194 -11.91 -2.63 -4.12
CA LEU A 194 -12.54 -3.83 -3.54
C LEU A 194 -13.02 -4.80 -4.63
N SER A 195 -13.60 -4.30 -5.72
CA SER A 195 -13.99 -5.16 -6.84
C SER A 195 -12.78 -5.83 -7.50
N ASP A 196 -11.65 -5.13 -7.65
CA ASP A 196 -10.45 -5.71 -8.26
C ASP A 196 -9.81 -6.80 -7.39
N ASN A 197 -9.78 -6.60 -6.06
CA ASN A 197 -9.27 -7.61 -5.13
C ASN A 197 -10.10 -8.91 -5.16
N HIS A 198 -11.41 -8.86 -5.40
CA HIS A 198 -12.24 -10.06 -5.50
C HIS A 198 -11.96 -10.86 -6.79
N LEU A 199 -11.42 -10.23 -7.83
CA LEU A 199 -11.15 -10.87 -9.12
C LEU A 199 -9.75 -11.49 -9.23
N MET A 200 -8.86 -11.23 -8.26
CA MET A 200 -7.54 -11.83 -8.20
C MET A 200 -7.58 -13.20 -7.50
N PRO A 201 -7.35 -14.33 -8.19
CA PRO A 201 -7.23 -15.62 -7.51
C PRO A 201 -6.01 -15.58 -6.60
N VAL A 202 -6.22 -15.85 -5.32
CA VAL A 202 -5.15 -15.98 -4.32
C VAL A 202 -4.14 -16.99 -4.85
N THR A 203 -2.93 -16.52 -5.19
CA THR A 203 -1.84 -17.40 -5.56
C THR A 203 -1.36 -18.11 -4.30
N VAL A 204 -1.80 -19.34 -4.09
CA VAL A 204 -1.27 -20.21 -3.03
C VAL A 204 0.19 -20.49 -3.39
N VAL A 205 1.11 -19.75 -2.75
CA VAL A 205 2.54 -20.06 -2.80
C VAL A 205 2.73 -21.31 -1.94
N ASN A 206 2.75 -22.48 -2.58
CA ASN A 206 3.16 -23.70 -1.91
C ASN A 206 4.61 -23.55 -1.47
N ALA A 207 4.88 -23.84 -0.19
CA ALA A 207 6.24 -23.85 0.32
C ALA A 207 7.09 -24.81 -0.53
N PRO A 208 8.31 -24.42 -0.93
CA PRO A 208 9.20 -25.33 -1.63
C PRO A 208 9.41 -26.59 -0.78
N PRO A 209 9.44 -27.78 -1.40
CA PRO A 209 9.63 -29.02 -0.66
C PRO A 209 10.92 -28.93 0.15
N VAL A 210 10.88 -29.41 1.39
CA VAL A 210 12.04 -29.42 2.29
C VAL A 210 13.18 -30.16 1.58
N GLN A 211 14.22 -29.41 1.20
CA GLN A 211 15.43 -29.96 0.60
C GLN A 211 16.24 -30.59 1.74
N GLU A 212 16.18 -31.90 1.86
CA GLU A 212 17.08 -32.63 2.75
C GLU A 212 18.50 -32.59 2.17
N MET A 213 19.44 -32.07 2.96
CA MET A 213 20.85 -32.09 2.62
C MET A 213 21.41 -33.46 3.00
N SER A 214 21.52 -34.37 2.04
CA SER A 214 22.21 -35.64 2.24
C SER A 214 23.71 -35.41 2.36
N SER A 215 24.25 -35.55 3.57
CA SER A 215 25.70 -35.63 3.79
C SER A 215 26.20 -36.98 3.27
N HIS A 216 26.69 -37.01 2.03
CA HIS A 216 27.40 -38.18 1.50
C HIS A 216 28.69 -38.39 2.29
N ASN A 217 28.68 -39.37 3.21
CA ASN A 217 29.91 -40.05 3.63
C ASN A 217 30.28 -41.04 2.52
N SER A 218 31.42 -40.81 1.90
CA SER A 218 32.02 -41.73 0.94
C SER A 218 32.39 -43.04 1.64
N ALA A 219 31.69 -44.13 1.29
CA ALA A 219 32.21 -45.47 1.38
C ALA A 219 31.56 -46.30 0.27
N ASP A 220 32.41 -46.87 -0.58
CA ASP A 220 32.13 -47.55 -1.83
C ASP A 220 31.13 -48.70 -1.72
N SER A 221 30.30 -48.89 -2.75
CA SER A 221 30.10 -50.20 -3.40
C SER A 221 29.26 -50.07 -4.68
N GLU A 222 29.79 -50.65 -5.75
CA GLU A 222 29.25 -50.74 -7.10
C GLU A 222 27.92 -51.52 -7.18
N ALA A 223 26.99 -51.10 -8.05
CA ALA A 223 26.29 -51.94 -9.04
C ALA A 223 25.22 -51.12 -9.80
N GLY A 224 25.20 -51.25 -11.13
CA GLY A 224 24.30 -50.55 -12.05
C GLY A 224 22.83 -51.03 -12.08
N PRO A 225 21.99 -50.47 -12.98
CA PRO A 225 20.54 -50.36 -12.79
C PRO A 225 19.75 -51.42 -13.57
N GLN A 226 18.69 -51.97 -12.97
CA GLN A 226 17.53 -52.50 -13.71
C GLN A 226 16.23 -52.29 -12.92
N GLN A 227 15.39 -51.41 -13.47
CA GLN A 227 14.00 -51.21 -13.14
C GLN A 227 13.16 -51.79 -14.28
N SER A 228 12.30 -52.79 -14.02
CA SER A 228 10.97 -52.95 -14.62
C SER A 228 10.39 -54.36 -14.40
N GLN A 229 9.07 -54.39 -14.22
CA GLN A 229 8.16 -55.56 -14.28
C GLN A 229 8.05 -56.47 -13.05
N LEU A 230 7.39 -56.00 -11.97
CA LEU A 230 6.51 -56.87 -11.17
C LEU A 230 5.54 -56.08 -10.26
N ALA A 231 4.62 -55.29 -10.82
CA ALA A 231 3.56 -54.66 -10.01
C ALA A 231 2.24 -54.39 -10.77
N GLU A 232 1.94 -55.16 -11.80
CA GLU A 232 0.59 -55.21 -12.41
C GLU A 232 0.06 -56.65 -12.32
N LEU A 233 -0.07 -57.21 -11.11
CA LEU A 233 -0.90 -58.41 -10.91
C LEU A 233 -1.14 -58.68 -9.42
N LYS A 234 -1.86 -57.81 -8.70
CA LYS A 234 -2.44 -58.15 -7.38
C LYS A 234 -3.39 -57.07 -6.84
N THR A 235 -4.51 -56.83 -7.54
CA THR A 235 -5.74 -56.27 -6.92
C THR A 235 -6.94 -56.42 -7.86
N GLN A 236 -7.33 -57.67 -8.12
CA GLN A 236 -8.68 -58.04 -8.57
C GLN A 236 -8.94 -59.48 -8.12
N ALA A 237 -9.22 -59.65 -6.83
CA ALA A 237 -9.84 -60.85 -6.26
C ALA A 237 -10.23 -60.57 -4.79
N LEU A 238 -11.36 -59.88 -4.61
CA LEU A 238 -12.39 -60.13 -3.59
C LEU A 238 -13.55 -59.17 -3.80
#